data_AF-A0AA42Z1I8-F1
#
_entry.id   AF-A0AA42Z1I8-F1
#
_cell.length_a   1.000
_cell.length_b   1.000
_cell.length_c   1.000
_cell.angle_alpha   90.00
_cell.angle_beta   90.00
_cell.angle_gamma   90.00
#
_symmetry.space_group_name_H-M   'P 1'
#
loop_
_entity.id
_entity.type
_entity.pdbx_description
1 polymer ?
#
loop_
_entity_poly.entity_id
_entity_poly.type
_entity_poly.pdbx_seq_one_letter_code
_entity_poly.pdbx_strand_id
1 'polypeptide(L)'
;MASSGKFKTTRWTVIRAARAKGEPGSAEALAGLCEAYWYPLYVFVRRSGHAVDAARDLTQGYFLKLLEKDYLDDVRPEAGKFRSFLLVSMKHFLANTRRDAAALKRGGGQPIVPLDIDMAEGRYRHEPVDDGSPERAYERQWAQAVIERARVRLRSEFEQAGKLRAYEFLSGHLTGAGRAKPYREIAAELETSEAAVKMSVSRMRRQFGKALREEVGDTIDEPADVDVEVKYLLTIL
;
A
#
# COMPACT_ATOMS: atom_id res chain seq x y z
N MET A 1 17.72 -37.69 32.57
CA MET A 1 19.09 -37.15 32.77
C MET A 1 19.42 -36.26 31.59
N ALA A 2 19.74 -34.99 31.86
CA ALA A 2 20.08 -34.03 30.84
C ALA A 2 21.37 -34.44 30.13
N SER A 3 21.29 -34.79 28.84
CA SER A 3 22.46 -34.69 27.98
C SER A 3 22.63 -33.22 27.66
N SER A 4 23.53 -32.57 28.40
CA SER A 4 24.10 -31.29 28.03
C SER A 4 24.84 -31.49 26.71
N GLY A 5 24.11 -31.32 25.61
CA GLY A 5 24.65 -31.27 24.27
C GLY A 5 25.46 -29.99 24.14
N LYS A 6 26.69 -29.99 24.67
CA LYS A 6 27.74 -29.03 24.31
C LYS A 6 27.63 -28.83 22.79
N PHE A 7 27.33 -27.61 22.34
CA PHE A 7 27.33 -27.28 20.93
C PHE A 7 28.66 -27.77 20.35
N LYS A 8 28.65 -28.84 19.54
CA LYS A 8 29.84 -29.25 18.80
C LYS A 8 30.15 -28.05 17.91
N THR A 9 31.27 -27.36 18.17
CA THR A 9 31.72 -26.20 17.40
C THR A 9 31.57 -26.56 15.92
N THR A 10 30.70 -25.84 15.22
CA THR A 10 30.31 -26.21 13.86
C THR A 10 31.56 -26.26 13.00
N ARG A 11 31.96 -27.46 12.57
CA ARG A 11 33.12 -27.62 11.68
C ARG A 11 32.66 -27.18 10.30
N TRP A 12 33.21 -26.07 9.79
CA TRP A 12 32.89 -25.54 8.44
C TRP A 12 33.07 -26.58 7.33
N THR A 13 33.93 -27.57 7.55
CA THR A 13 34.09 -28.73 6.67
C THR A 13 32.79 -29.52 6.48
N VAL A 14 31.96 -29.65 7.52
CA VAL A 14 30.65 -30.32 7.47
C VAL A 14 29.62 -29.48 6.71
N ILE A 15 29.64 -28.16 6.91
CA ILE A 15 28.76 -27.24 6.15
C ILE A 15 29.13 -27.27 4.66
N ARG A 16 30.43 -27.26 4.33
CA ARG A 16 30.90 -27.39 2.94
C ARG A 16 30.51 -28.72 2.32
N ALA A 17 30.66 -29.83 3.03
CA ALA A 17 30.23 -31.14 2.56
C ALA A 17 28.71 -31.19 2.31
N ALA A 18 27.91 -30.61 3.21
CA ALA A 18 26.45 -30.52 3.05
C ALA A 18 26.02 -29.66 1.85
N ARG A 19 26.88 -28.74 1.37
CA ARG A 19 26.65 -27.93 0.17
C ARG A 19 27.04 -28.63 -1.14
N ALA A 20 28.00 -29.54 -1.10
CA ALA A 20 28.51 -30.25 -2.27
C ALA A 20 27.53 -31.33 -2.76
N LYS A 21 26.36 -30.89 -3.24
CA LYS A 21 25.27 -31.76 -3.68
C LYS A 21 25.75 -32.77 -4.71
N GLY A 22 25.43 -34.05 -4.48
CA GLY A 22 25.79 -35.15 -5.37
C GLY A 22 27.15 -35.81 -5.06
N GLU A 23 27.94 -35.26 -4.13
CA GLU A 23 29.16 -35.92 -3.65
C GLU A 23 28.87 -36.96 -2.55
N PRO A 24 29.65 -38.05 -2.48
CA PRO A 24 29.55 -39.04 -1.40
C PRO A 24 29.67 -38.37 -0.02
N GLY A 25 28.67 -38.58 0.86
CA GLY A 25 28.65 -38.02 2.22
C GLY A 25 27.97 -36.65 2.36
N SER A 26 27.56 -35.99 1.27
CA SER A 26 26.85 -34.70 1.33
C SER A 26 25.50 -34.82 2.04
N ALA A 27 24.70 -35.83 1.68
CA ALA A 27 23.40 -36.09 2.29
C ALA A 27 23.51 -36.43 3.79
N GLU A 28 24.54 -37.19 4.18
CA GLU A 28 24.80 -37.55 5.57
C GLU A 28 25.22 -36.33 6.40
N ALA A 29 26.10 -35.47 5.85
CA ALA A 29 26.49 -34.21 6.50
C ALA A 29 25.28 -33.29 6.69
N LEU A 30 24.37 -33.22 5.72
CA LEU A 30 23.15 -32.41 5.77
C LEU A 30 22.14 -32.95 6.78
N ALA A 31 21.93 -34.27 6.82
CA ALA A 31 21.11 -34.93 7.82
C ALA A 31 21.63 -34.65 9.23
N GLY A 32 22.95 -34.78 9.44
CA GLY A 32 23.58 -34.47 10.72
C GLY A 32 23.42 -33.00 11.15
N LEU A 33 23.42 -32.04 10.21
CA LEU A 33 23.11 -30.65 10.52
C LEU A 33 21.63 -30.46 10.89
N CYS A 34 20.70 -31.09 10.17
CA CYS A 34 19.28 -31.02 10.50
C CYS A 34 19.01 -31.63 11.89
N GLU A 35 19.58 -32.81 12.18
CA GLU A 35 19.50 -33.49 13.48
C GLU A 35 20.05 -32.64 14.63
N ALA A 36 21.17 -31.95 14.41
CA ALA A 36 21.79 -31.12 15.44
C ALA A 36 20.99 -29.84 15.74
N TYR A 37 20.30 -29.28 14.74
CA TYR A 37 19.70 -27.94 14.84
C TYR A 37 18.16 -27.91 14.85
N TRP A 38 17.46 -29.01 14.56
CA TRP A 38 15.99 -28.99 14.57
C TRP A 38 15.43 -28.70 15.95
N TYR A 39 15.98 -29.29 17.01
CA TYR A 39 15.45 -29.09 18.35
C TYR A 39 15.67 -27.66 18.88
N PRO A 40 16.87 -27.05 18.75
CA PRO A 40 17.06 -25.63 19.07
C PRO A 40 16.13 -24.69 18.30
N LEU A 41 15.91 -24.94 17.00
CA LEU A 41 15.00 -24.12 16.20
C LEU A 41 13.53 -24.34 16.62
N TYR A 42 13.11 -25.57 16.87
CA TYR A 42 11.79 -25.89 17.41
C TYR A 42 11.53 -25.16 18.73
N VAL A 43 12.50 -25.19 19.66
CA VAL A 43 12.40 -24.47 20.93
C VAL A 43 12.27 -22.97 20.71
N PHE A 44 13.02 -22.39 19.76
CA PHE A 44 12.88 -20.98 19.39
C PHE A 44 11.47 -20.66 18.86
N VAL A 45 10.92 -21.48 17.96
CA VAL A 45 9.55 -21.30 17.43
C VAL A 45 8.52 -21.39 18.57
N ARG A 46 8.64 -22.37 19.48
CA ARG A 46 7.76 -22.51 20.65
C ARG A 46 7.82 -21.30 21.58
N ARG A 47 9.02 -20.80 21.88
CA ARG A 47 9.21 -19.60 22.70
C ARG A 47 8.80 -18.30 22.00
N SER A 48 8.65 -18.32 20.68
CA SER A 48 8.10 -17.21 19.90
C SER A 48 6.56 -17.17 19.89
N GLY A 49 5.91 -17.99 20.72
CA GLY A 49 4.46 -17.95 20.96
C GLY A 49 3.64 -18.97 20.17
N HIS A 50 4.27 -19.91 19.46
CA HIS A 50 3.57 -20.90 18.65
C HIS A 50 3.20 -22.17 19.46
N ALA A 51 1.99 -22.69 19.25
CA ALA A 51 1.50 -23.93 19.84
C ALA A 51 2.32 -25.16 19.36
N VAL A 52 2.17 -26.29 20.05
CA VAL A 52 2.96 -27.52 19.82
C VAL A 52 2.89 -27.96 18.36
N ASP A 53 1.68 -28.10 17.81
CA ASP A 53 1.46 -28.58 16.45
C ASP A 53 1.98 -27.57 15.41
N ALA A 54 1.60 -26.30 15.55
CA ALA A 54 2.06 -25.25 14.66
C ALA A 54 3.60 -25.14 14.64
N ALA A 55 4.26 -25.26 15.80
CA ALA A 55 5.71 -25.20 15.88
C ALA A 55 6.40 -26.42 15.24
N ARG A 56 5.78 -27.60 15.32
CA ARG A 56 6.27 -28.81 14.63
C ARG A 56 6.24 -28.57 13.14
N ASP A 57 5.09 -28.14 12.62
CA ASP A 57 4.87 -27.96 11.19
C ASP A 57 5.74 -26.83 10.63
N LEU A 58 5.85 -25.70 11.34
CA LEU A 58 6.72 -24.59 10.96
C LEU A 58 8.20 -24.99 10.97
N THR A 59 8.64 -25.79 11.95
CA THR A 59 10.03 -26.25 12.00
C THR A 59 10.32 -27.21 10.84
N GLN A 60 9.43 -28.15 10.57
CA GLN A 60 9.57 -29.07 9.44
C GLN A 60 9.53 -28.34 8.10
N GLY A 61 8.57 -27.44 7.91
CA GLY A 61 8.45 -26.62 6.69
C GLY A 61 9.67 -25.73 6.45
N TYR A 62 10.28 -25.19 7.51
CA TYR A 62 11.52 -24.45 7.39
C TYR A 62 12.66 -25.31 6.84
N PHE A 63 12.89 -26.51 7.40
CA PHE A 63 13.95 -27.38 6.89
C PHE A 63 13.66 -27.83 5.46
N LEU A 64 12.41 -28.13 5.13
CA LEU A 64 12.04 -28.44 3.74
C LEU A 64 12.41 -27.27 2.81
N LYS A 65 12.08 -26.03 3.16
CA LYS A 65 12.45 -24.86 2.35
C LYS A 65 13.95 -24.58 2.32
N LEU A 66 14.65 -24.79 3.44
CA LEU A 66 16.11 -24.68 3.51
C LEU A 66 16.78 -25.63 2.50
N LEU A 67 16.23 -26.84 2.34
CA LEU A 67 16.72 -27.87 1.42
C LEU A 67 16.30 -27.62 -0.04
N GLU A 68 15.06 -27.17 -0.27
CA GLU A 68 14.51 -26.94 -1.62
C GLU A 68 15.07 -25.69 -2.29
N LYS A 69 15.38 -24.64 -1.52
CA LYS A 69 15.79 -23.32 -2.03
C LYS A 69 17.27 -23.03 -1.86
N ASP A 70 18.06 -24.03 -1.47
CA ASP A 70 19.53 -23.94 -1.39
C ASP A 70 20.05 -22.80 -0.54
N TYR A 71 19.33 -22.47 0.53
CA TYR A 71 19.72 -21.41 1.46
C TYR A 71 21.06 -21.67 2.14
N LEU A 72 21.55 -22.91 2.13
CA LEU A 72 22.90 -23.24 2.58
C LEU A 72 23.99 -22.68 1.66
N ASP A 73 23.68 -22.38 0.41
CA ASP A 73 24.62 -21.78 -0.54
C ASP A 73 24.97 -20.34 -0.25
N ASP A 74 24.12 -19.63 0.51
CA ASP A 74 24.37 -18.25 0.94
C ASP A 74 25.21 -18.16 2.22
N VAL A 75 25.49 -19.31 2.86
CA VAL A 75 26.28 -19.33 4.09
C VAL A 75 27.76 -19.13 3.77
N ARG A 76 28.36 -18.08 4.33
CA ARG A 76 29.79 -17.74 4.20
C ARG A 76 30.51 -17.87 5.55
N PRO A 77 31.68 -18.50 5.63
CA PRO A 77 32.46 -18.63 6.87
C PRO A 77 32.76 -17.32 7.59
N GLU A 78 32.94 -16.26 6.81
CA GLU A 78 33.33 -14.92 7.26
C GLU A 78 32.13 -14.15 7.85
N ALA A 79 30.89 -14.55 7.53
CA ALA A 79 29.65 -13.90 7.99
C ALA A 79 29.24 -14.30 9.42
N GLY A 80 30.03 -15.15 10.09
CA GLY A 80 29.85 -15.52 11.49
C GLY A 80 29.34 -16.95 11.70
N LYS A 81 28.91 -17.26 12.94
CA LYS A 81 28.58 -18.64 13.35
C LYS A 81 27.31 -19.15 12.64
N PHE A 82 27.34 -20.39 12.13
CA PHE A 82 26.20 -21.01 11.43
C PHE A 82 24.87 -21.02 12.24
N ARG A 83 24.96 -21.21 13.57
CA ARG A 83 23.78 -21.11 14.45
C ARG A 83 23.08 -19.74 14.37
N SER A 84 23.84 -18.66 14.17
CA SER A 84 23.30 -17.31 14.04
C SER A 84 22.58 -17.14 12.71
N PHE A 85 23.16 -17.69 11.63
CA PHE A 85 22.51 -17.75 10.32
C PHE A 85 21.16 -18.48 10.38
N LEU A 86 21.13 -19.70 10.96
CA LEU A 86 19.90 -20.48 11.08
C LEU A 86 18.80 -19.75 11.86
N LEU A 87 19.18 -19.04 12.93
CA LEU A 87 18.23 -18.28 13.72
C LEU A 87 17.63 -17.10 12.95
N VAL A 88 18.45 -16.35 12.21
CA VAL A 88 17.98 -15.22 11.38
C VAL A 88 17.10 -15.74 10.24
N SER A 89 17.54 -16.78 9.54
CA SER A 89 16.79 -17.40 8.45
C SER A 89 15.43 -17.94 8.93
N MET A 90 15.38 -18.61 10.08
CA MET A 90 14.11 -19.05 10.70
C MET A 90 13.18 -17.87 11.02
N LYS A 91 13.69 -16.75 11.53
CA LYS A 91 12.86 -15.56 11.77
C LYS A 91 12.23 -15.03 10.48
N HIS A 92 13.00 -14.96 9.40
CA HIS A 92 12.48 -14.54 8.09
C HIS A 92 11.44 -15.52 7.55
N PHE A 93 11.68 -16.83 7.66
CA PHE A 93 10.71 -17.85 7.28
C PHE A 93 9.39 -17.69 8.04
N LEU A 94 9.43 -17.53 9.37
CA LEU A 94 8.22 -17.32 10.16
C LEU A 94 7.47 -16.05 9.76
N ALA A 95 8.17 -14.96 9.45
CA ALA A 95 7.56 -13.71 8.99
C ALA A 95 6.90 -13.86 7.61
N ASN A 96 7.55 -14.58 6.68
CA ASN A 96 6.98 -14.91 5.37
C ASN A 96 5.69 -15.73 5.51
N THR A 97 5.74 -16.83 6.27
CA THR A 97 4.58 -17.70 6.48
C THR A 97 3.42 -16.96 7.15
N ARG A 98 3.70 -16.00 8.03
CA ARG A 98 2.66 -15.12 8.60
C ARG A 98 2.03 -14.20 7.55
N ARG A 99 2.81 -13.63 6.62
CA ARG A 99 2.27 -12.82 5.50
C ARG A 99 1.36 -13.64 4.60
N ASP A 100 1.77 -14.86 4.26
CA ASP A 100 1.03 -15.75 3.37
C ASP A 100 -0.25 -16.25 4.05
N ALA A 101 -0.18 -16.62 5.34
CA ALA A 101 -1.35 -16.97 6.14
C ALA A 101 -2.29 -15.78 6.39
N ALA A 102 -1.77 -14.55 6.48
CA ALA A 102 -2.58 -13.34 6.57
C ALA A 102 -3.28 -13.02 5.24
N ALA A 103 -2.66 -13.32 4.08
CA ALA A 103 -3.35 -13.26 2.79
C ALA A 103 -4.52 -14.25 2.72
N LEU A 104 -4.40 -15.43 3.33
CA LEU A 104 -5.48 -16.43 3.44
C LEU A 104 -6.55 -16.06 4.50
N LYS A 105 -6.19 -15.30 5.55
CA LYS A 105 -7.08 -14.87 6.65
C LYS A 105 -7.75 -13.49 6.45
N ARG A 106 -7.38 -12.71 5.43
CA ARG A 106 -7.95 -11.37 5.12
C ARG A 106 -9.22 -11.47 4.26
N GLY A 107 -10.19 -12.19 4.80
CA GLY A 107 -11.50 -12.41 4.18
C GLY A 107 -12.35 -13.37 4.98
N GLY A 108 -12.36 -13.25 6.32
CA GLY A 108 -13.30 -13.95 7.20
C GLY A 108 -14.74 -13.50 6.96
N GLY A 109 -15.29 -13.75 5.78
CA GLY A 109 -16.69 -13.57 5.41
C GLY A 109 -17.21 -12.13 5.29
N GLN A 110 -16.45 -11.10 5.68
CA GLN A 110 -16.86 -9.70 5.53
C GLN A 110 -16.21 -9.07 4.29
N PRO A 111 -16.97 -8.40 3.42
CA PRO A 111 -16.41 -7.70 2.28
C PRO A 111 -15.53 -6.55 2.77
N ILE A 112 -14.22 -6.73 2.70
CA ILE A 112 -13.25 -5.65 2.86
C ILE A 112 -13.36 -4.79 1.59
N VAL A 113 -13.65 -3.50 1.75
CA VAL A 113 -13.48 -2.54 0.66
C VAL A 113 -11.98 -2.48 0.36
N PRO A 114 -11.53 -2.95 -0.82
CA PRO A 114 -10.11 -2.95 -1.15
C PRO A 114 -9.61 -1.51 -1.17
N LEU A 115 -8.60 -1.20 -0.35
CA LEU A 115 -7.83 0.02 -0.52
C LEU A 115 -6.83 -0.25 -1.65
N ASP A 116 -6.96 0.50 -2.75
CA ASP A 116 -6.04 0.41 -3.87
C ASP A 116 -4.74 1.16 -3.54
N ILE A 117 -3.86 0.47 -2.82
CA ILE A 117 -2.57 1.01 -2.37
C ILE A 117 -1.67 1.31 -3.57
N ASP A 118 -1.75 0.55 -4.66
CA ASP A 118 -0.94 0.77 -5.86
C ASP A 118 -1.34 2.07 -6.57
N MET A 119 -2.65 2.36 -6.65
CA MET A 119 -3.15 3.66 -7.11
C MET A 119 -2.72 4.79 -6.16
N ALA A 120 -2.76 4.59 -4.84
CA ALA A 120 -2.35 5.60 -3.86
C ALA A 120 -0.84 5.93 -3.97
N GLU A 121 0.01 4.91 -4.08
CA GLU A 121 1.46 5.06 -4.29
C GLU A 121 1.81 5.68 -5.64
N GLY A 122 0.99 5.41 -6.68
CA GLY A 122 1.10 6.07 -7.97
C GLY A 122 0.81 7.57 -7.88
N ARG A 123 -0.22 7.97 -7.15
CA ARG A 123 -0.58 9.39 -6.92
C ARG A 123 0.49 10.10 -6.08
N TYR A 124 0.94 9.49 -4.99
CA TYR A 124 1.96 10.05 -4.10
C TYR A 124 3.26 10.40 -4.84
N ARG A 125 3.70 9.53 -5.76
CA ARG A 125 4.91 9.77 -6.58
C ARG A 125 4.85 11.00 -7.50
N HIS A 126 3.66 11.49 -7.82
CA HIS A 126 3.45 12.68 -8.66
C HIS A 126 3.11 13.93 -7.84
N GLU A 127 3.11 13.84 -6.51
CA GLU A 127 2.94 15.02 -5.67
C GLU A 127 4.12 15.97 -5.89
N PRO A 128 3.87 17.29 -6.00
CA PRO A 128 4.94 18.27 -6.01
C PRO A 128 5.80 18.09 -4.77
N VAL A 129 7.13 18.14 -4.93
CA VAL A 129 8.06 18.25 -3.80
C VAL A 129 7.90 19.67 -3.25
N ASP A 130 6.81 19.90 -2.53
CA ASP A 130 6.57 21.15 -1.83
C ASP A 130 7.40 21.17 -0.54
N ASP A 131 7.81 22.35 -0.10
CA ASP A 131 8.59 22.53 1.13
C ASP A 131 7.75 22.41 2.42
N GLY A 132 6.48 22.05 2.28
CA GLY A 132 5.50 22.00 3.34
C GLY A 132 5.64 20.81 4.29
N SER A 133 5.12 20.98 5.51
CA SER A 133 5.01 19.89 6.49
C SER A 133 4.01 18.81 6.03
N PRO A 134 4.06 17.59 6.59
CA PRO A 134 3.10 16.53 6.28
C PRO A 134 1.63 16.95 6.44
N GLU A 135 1.33 17.83 7.39
CA GLU A 135 0.01 18.40 7.62
C GLU A 135 -0.48 19.22 6.42
N ARG A 136 0.42 20.03 5.81
CA ARG A 136 0.07 20.78 4.59
C ARG A 136 -0.18 19.87 3.39
N ALA A 137 0.55 18.76 3.29
CA ALA A 137 0.31 17.76 2.24
C ALA A 137 -1.05 17.08 2.42
N TYR A 138 -1.38 16.70 3.65
CA TYR A 138 -2.69 16.16 4.01
C TYR A 138 -3.83 17.14 3.68
N GLU A 139 -3.73 18.40 4.11
CA GLU A 139 -4.74 19.43 3.86
C GLU A 139 -4.93 19.70 2.37
N ARG A 140 -3.85 19.68 1.58
CA ARG A 140 -3.94 19.80 0.12
C ARG A 140 -4.64 18.60 -0.51
N GLN A 141 -4.34 17.37 -0.10
CA GLN A 141 -5.02 16.17 -0.61
C GLN A 141 -6.51 16.16 -0.24
N TRP A 142 -6.83 16.63 0.97
CA TRP A 142 -8.20 16.86 1.37
C TRP A 142 -8.90 17.90 0.48
N ALA A 143 -8.28 19.06 0.25
CA ALA A 143 -8.82 20.11 -0.62
C ALA A 143 -9.06 19.60 -2.06
N GLN A 144 -8.12 18.83 -2.62
CA GLN A 144 -8.25 18.20 -3.93
C GLN A 144 -9.42 17.20 -3.97
N ALA A 145 -9.56 16.35 -2.93
CA ALA A 145 -10.65 15.39 -2.85
C ALA A 145 -12.02 16.07 -2.75
N VAL A 146 -12.13 17.16 -1.98
CA VAL A 146 -13.36 17.96 -1.87
C VAL A 146 -13.73 18.63 -3.19
N ILE A 147 -12.75 19.22 -3.91
CA ILE A 147 -12.98 19.78 -5.24
C ILE A 147 -13.44 18.73 -6.24
N GLU A 148 -12.82 17.55 -6.24
CA GLU A 148 -13.17 16.50 -7.19
C GLU A 148 -14.57 15.96 -6.93
N ARG A 149 -14.97 15.77 -5.67
CA ARG A 149 -16.36 15.42 -5.33
C ARG A 149 -17.35 16.47 -5.79
N ALA A 150 -17.06 17.76 -5.56
CA ALA A 150 -17.89 18.86 -6.04
C ALA A 150 -18.01 18.90 -7.58
N ARG A 151 -16.93 18.57 -8.31
CA ARG A 151 -16.96 18.44 -9.78
C ARG A 151 -17.80 17.27 -10.25
N VAL A 152 -17.66 16.09 -9.63
CA VAL A 152 -18.45 14.89 -9.95
C VAL A 152 -19.94 15.16 -9.72
N ARG A 153 -20.30 15.78 -8.60
CA ARG A 153 -21.68 16.17 -8.29
C ARG A 153 -22.23 17.16 -9.32
N LEU A 154 -21.49 18.22 -9.63
CA LEU A 154 -21.88 19.20 -10.63
C LEU A 154 -22.08 18.56 -12.02
N ARG A 155 -21.19 17.65 -12.44
CA ARG A 155 -21.34 16.90 -13.69
C ARG A 155 -22.64 16.09 -13.70
N SER A 156 -22.93 15.39 -12.60
CA SER A 156 -24.16 14.60 -12.45
C SER A 156 -25.42 15.46 -12.54
N GLU A 157 -25.44 16.66 -11.92
CA GLU A 157 -26.56 17.61 -12.03
C GLU A 157 -26.77 18.09 -13.47
N PHE A 158 -25.69 18.37 -14.21
CA PHE A 158 -25.77 18.74 -15.62
C PHE A 158 -26.25 17.57 -16.49
N GLU A 159 -25.82 16.35 -16.20
CA GLU A 159 -26.24 15.14 -16.90
C GLU A 159 -27.74 14.86 -16.69
N GLN A 160 -28.22 14.92 -15.45
CA GLN A 160 -29.65 14.77 -15.12
C GLN A 160 -30.52 15.86 -15.76
N ALA A 161 -29.98 17.06 -15.94
CA ALA A 161 -30.66 18.15 -16.63
C ALA A 161 -30.57 18.05 -18.18
N GLY A 162 -29.99 17.00 -18.74
CA GLY A 162 -29.80 16.81 -20.18
C GLY A 162 -28.75 17.76 -20.81
N LYS A 163 -27.87 18.33 -19.99
CA LYS A 163 -26.90 19.38 -20.35
C LYS A 163 -25.45 18.90 -20.26
N LEU A 164 -25.20 17.60 -20.33
CA LEU A 164 -23.84 17.03 -20.24
C LEU A 164 -22.89 17.62 -21.30
N ARG A 165 -23.36 17.77 -22.55
CA ARG A 165 -22.58 18.42 -23.62
C ARG A 165 -22.16 19.84 -23.24
N ALA A 166 -23.06 20.63 -22.65
CA ALA A 166 -22.72 21.97 -22.16
C ALA A 166 -21.68 21.92 -21.01
N TYR A 167 -21.79 20.96 -20.10
CA TYR A 167 -20.80 20.77 -19.04
C TYR A 167 -19.39 20.51 -19.61
N GLU A 168 -19.27 19.62 -20.60
CA GLU A 168 -17.97 19.27 -21.21
C GLU A 168 -17.27 20.50 -21.80
N PHE A 169 -18.01 21.36 -22.51
CA PHE A 169 -17.44 22.58 -23.08
C PHE A 169 -17.15 23.68 -22.04
N LEU A 170 -17.97 23.80 -20.99
CA LEU A 170 -17.87 24.88 -20.02
C LEU A 170 -16.90 24.55 -18.87
N SER A 171 -16.73 23.28 -18.51
CA SER A 171 -15.99 22.82 -17.31
C SER A 171 -14.54 23.32 -17.23
N GLY A 172 -13.89 23.51 -18.37
CA GLY A 172 -12.55 24.12 -18.45
C GLY A 172 -12.46 25.54 -17.86
N HIS A 173 -13.58 26.24 -17.72
CA HIS A 173 -13.66 27.59 -17.13
C HIS A 173 -13.94 27.61 -15.62
N LEU A 174 -13.98 26.45 -14.94
CA LEU A 174 -14.24 26.36 -13.49
C LEU A 174 -13.02 26.63 -12.61
N THR A 175 -11.88 25.97 -12.87
CA THR A 175 -10.74 25.96 -11.94
C THR A 175 -9.48 26.63 -12.48
N GLY A 176 -9.56 27.39 -13.57
CA GLY A 176 -8.43 28.16 -14.11
C GLY A 176 -7.21 27.36 -14.59
N ALA A 177 -7.19 26.04 -14.38
CA ALA A 177 -6.02 25.17 -14.52
C ALA A 177 -5.84 24.56 -15.92
N GLY A 178 -6.42 25.16 -16.96
CA GLY A 178 -6.29 24.64 -18.33
C GLY A 178 -6.62 25.69 -19.39
N ARG A 179 -6.09 25.49 -20.61
CA ARG A 179 -6.44 26.28 -21.81
C ARG A 179 -7.91 26.06 -22.15
N ALA A 180 -8.79 26.79 -21.48
CA ALA A 180 -10.21 26.75 -21.76
C ALA A 180 -10.46 27.34 -23.16
N LYS A 181 -11.33 26.68 -23.94
CA LYS A 181 -11.70 27.18 -25.27
C LYS A 181 -12.29 28.59 -25.15
N PRO A 182 -11.99 29.52 -26.08
CA PRO A 182 -12.63 30.82 -26.12
C PRO A 182 -14.17 30.69 -26.17
N TYR A 183 -14.89 31.63 -25.57
CA TYR A 183 -16.36 31.60 -25.54
C TYR A 183 -16.99 31.55 -26.93
N ARG A 184 -16.35 32.18 -27.93
CA ARG A 184 -16.75 32.11 -29.34
C ARG A 184 -16.81 30.68 -29.89
N GLU A 185 -15.79 29.88 -29.62
CA GLU A 185 -15.73 28.50 -30.10
C GLU A 185 -16.76 27.63 -29.38
N ILE A 186 -16.92 27.82 -28.07
CA ILE A 186 -17.95 27.15 -27.29
C ILE A 186 -19.36 27.52 -27.80
N ALA A 187 -19.58 28.79 -28.14
CA ALA A 187 -20.85 29.28 -28.66
C ALA A 187 -21.20 28.63 -30.01
N ALA A 188 -20.22 28.49 -30.91
CA ALA A 188 -20.40 27.80 -32.18
C ALA A 188 -20.72 26.31 -31.99
N GLU A 189 -20.00 25.63 -31.10
CA GLU A 189 -20.17 24.20 -30.80
C GLU A 189 -21.50 23.87 -30.09
N LEU A 190 -22.02 24.83 -29.31
CA LEU A 190 -23.30 24.71 -28.61
C LEU A 190 -24.47 25.35 -29.38
N GLU A 191 -24.23 25.84 -30.60
CA GLU A 191 -25.23 26.52 -31.44
C GLU A 191 -25.95 27.65 -30.68
N THR A 192 -25.19 28.46 -29.94
CA THR A 192 -25.71 29.52 -29.07
C THR A 192 -24.90 30.82 -29.21
N SER A 193 -25.22 31.85 -28.43
CA SER A 193 -24.47 33.12 -28.43
C SER A 193 -23.36 33.14 -27.38
N GLU A 194 -22.30 33.90 -27.62
CA GLU A 194 -21.23 34.12 -26.62
C GLU A 194 -21.76 34.69 -25.30
N ALA A 195 -22.79 35.53 -25.37
CA ALA A 195 -23.47 36.05 -24.18
C ALA A 195 -24.15 34.94 -23.38
N ALA A 196 -24.83 33.99 -24.05
CA ALA A 196 -25.43 32.83 -23.40
C ALA A 196 -24.38 31.90 -22.79
N VAL A 197 -23.22 31.72 -23.45
CA VAL A 197 -22.08 30.97 -22.89
C VAL A 197 -21.58 31.63 -21.60
N LYS A 198 -21.33 32.96 -21.61
CA LYS A 198 -20.87 33.71 -20.43
C LYS A 198 -21.83 33.57 -19.24
N MET A 199 -23.13 33.67 -19.49
CA MET A 199 -24.16 33.47 -18.46
C MET A 199 -24.18 32.03 -17.93
N SER A 200 -23.97 31.05 -18.81
CA SER A 200 -23.90 29.64 -18.44
C SER A 200 -22.67 29.34 -17.57
N VAL A 201 -21.50 29.89 -17.91
CA VAL A 201 -20.29 29.78 -17.06
C VAL A 201 -20.51 30.42 -15.69
N SER A 202 -21.11 31.62 -15.63
CA SER A 202 -21.41 32.29 -14.36
C SER A 202 -22.33 31.45 -13.47
N ARG A 203 -23.40 30.90 -14.05
CA ARG A 203 -24.31 30.01 -13.34
C ARG A 203 -23.62 28.74 -12.87
N MET A 204 -22.77 28.15 -13.71
CA MET A 204 -22.03 26.94 -13.38
C MET A 204 -21.03 27.17 -12.25
N ARG A 205 -20.34 28.31 -12.21
CA ARG A 205 -19.48 28.69 -11.08
C ARG A 205 -20.26 28.84 -9.78
N ARG A 206 -21.46 29.43 -9.84
CA ARG A 206 -22.34 29.55 -8.66
C ARG A 206 -22.80 28.16 -8.16
N GLN A 207 -23.17 27.27 -9.08
CA GLN A 207 -23.54 25.89 -8.74
C GLN A 207 -22.36 25.12 -8.17
N PHE A 208 -21.16 25.24 -8.77
CA PHE A 208 -19.93 24.67 -8.24
C PHE A 208 -19.63 25.16 -6.82
N GLY A 209 -19.72 26.47 -6.57
CA GLY A 209 -19.52 27.03 -5.23
C GLY A 209 -20.60 26.61 -4.22
N LYS A 210 -21.80 26.25 -4.67
CA LYS A 210 -22.84 25.64 -3.81
C LYS A 210 -22.46 24.20 -3.47
N ALA A 211 -22.10 23.40 -4.47
CA ALA A 211 -21.66 22.03 -4.29
C ALA A 211 -20.43 21.95 -3.35
N LEU A 212 -19.46 22.84 -3.51
CA LEU A 212 -18.28 22.90 -2.65
C LEU A 212 -18.63 23.16 -1.17
N ARG A 213 -19.57 24.09 -0.91
CA ARG A 213 -20.05 24.35 0.45
C ARG A 213 -20.80 23.16 1.05
N GLU A 214 -21.57 22.44 0.23
CA GLU A 214 -22.28 21.24 0.66
C GLU A 214 -21.28 20.12 1.02
N GLU A 215 -20.27 19.86 0.19
CA GLU A 215 -19.23 18.85 0.48
C GLU A 215 -18.41 19.18 1.74
N VAL A 216 -18.13 20.46 1.99
CA VAL A 216 -17.45 20.91 3.22
C VAL A 216 -18.38 20.82 4.43
N GLY A 217 -19.64 21.23 4.28
CA GLY A 217 -20.66 21.16 5.34
C GLY A 217 -20.97 19.75 5.79
N ASP A 218 -20.89 18.75 4.90
CA ASP A 218 -21.06 17.33 5.25
C ASP A 218 -19.93 16.79 6.15
N THR A 219 -18.88 17.57 6.38
CA THR A 219 -17.71 17.19 7.20
C THR A 219 -17.53 18.03 8.47
N ILE A 220 -18.43 18.98 8.75
CA ILE A 220 -18.33 19.94 9.86
C ILE A 220 -19.62 19.92 10.68
N ASP A 221 -19.49 19.95 12.01
CA ASP A 221 -20.63 19.95 12.93
C ASP A 221 -21.35 21.32 13.01
N GLU A 222 -20.62 22.43 12.82
CA GLU A 222 -21.15 23.80 12.88
C GLU A 222 -21.30 24.46 11.48
N PRO A 223 -22.53 24.71 11.01
CA PRO A 223 -22.77 25.30 9.68
C PRO A 223 -22.21 26.72 9.47
N ALA A 224 -21.90 27.45 10.55
CA ALA A 224 -21.35 28.80 10.48
C ALA A 224 -19.90 28.83 9.96
N ASP A 225 -19.17 27.73 10.09
CA ASP A 225 -17.76 27.63 9.74
C ASP A 225 -17.52 27.27 8.27
N VAL A 226 -18.57 26.85 7.55
CA VAL A 226 -18.46 26.40 6.15
C VAL A 226 -17.86 27.48 5.23
N ASP A 227 -18.24 28.74 5.39
CA ASP A 227 -17.67 29.83 4.57
C ASP A 227 -16.22 30.16 4.94
N VAL A 228 -15.79 29.88 6.17
CA VAL A 228 -14.39 30.03 6.61
C VAL A 228 -13.54 28.91 6.02
N GLU A 229 -14.01 27.66 6.14
CA GLU A 229 -13.33 26.48 5.60
C GLU A 229 -13.24 26.49 4.08
N VAL A 230 -14.29 26.94 3.38
CA VAL A 230 -14.24 27.12 1.92
C VAL A 230 -13.23 28.20 1.52
N LYS A 231 -13.10 29.29 2.30
CA LYS A 231 -12.06 30.30 2.04
C LYS A 231 -10.67 29.71 2.28
N TYR A 232 -10.47 28.98 3.38
CA TYR A 232 -9.20 28.33 3.68
C TYR A 232 -8.80 27.33 2.60
N LEU A 233 -9.72 26.45 2.20
CA LEU A 233 -9.55 25.48 1.12
C LEU A 233 -9.04 26.13 -0.17
N LEU A 234 -9.57 27.30 -0.54
CA LEU A 234 -9.14 28.03 -1.74
C LEU A 234 -7.74 28.67 -1.61
N THR A 235 -7.21 28.83 -0.40
CA THR A 235 -5.86 29.39 -0.18
C THR A 235 -4.75 28.34 -0.19
N ILE A 236 -5.08 27.07 0.02
CA ILE A 236 -4.11 25.97 0.12
C ILE A 236 -3.93 25.16 -1.19
N LEU A 237 -4.68 25.55 -2.23
CA LEU A 237 -4.62 25.02 -3.60
C LEU A 237 -3.70 25.85 -4.48
#